data_AF-A0A6G3U712-F1
#
_entry.id   AF-A0A6G3U712-F1
#
_cell.length_a   1.000
_cell.length_b   1.000
_cell.length_c   1.000
_cell.angle_alpha   90.00
_cell.angle_beta   90.00
_cell.angle_gamma   90.00
#
_symmetry.space_group_name_H-M   'P 1'
#
loop_
_entity.id
_entity.type
_entity.pdbx_description
1 polymer ?
#
loop_
_entity_poly.entity_id
_entity_poly.type
_entity_poly.pdbx_seq_one_letter_code
_entity_poly.pdbx_strand_id
1 'polypeptide(L)'
;MTTLPRPTTELSADEARRIALRAQGFLGAPDRRSGVRGVLRHLGAVQLDTISVLARSHELIAYARLGAVGRAAVEEAYWRRGQQPPHSFEYWSHAACILPIEEWPHFAFRRRAYRNRPHWNHELPDGAYDQVVKQLRAEGPLTATELGGAKRTSEWWDWSGAKVAVERALMYGEVVCVERRGWKRVYDLAERAVPAALLHDDLDDTECLRRLVGLAGRALGVGTRADIADYHRLKGEQVDAVIADSGLVPVTVEGWAKPAWADPRALASPPRGRHRTTLLSPFDSLVWERARTERIFGFTHRLEAYVPKQKRVHGYFAMPVLSGGRLVGRVDPAREGRTLVAKQVALDGPRAVPALARALVEAAGWVDCTDVRVERLDREELREPLTAELAHALA
;
A
#
# COMPACT_ATOMS: atom_id res chain seq x y z
N MET A 1 30.76 -7.34 14.71
CA MET A 1 30.37 -6.31 13.72
C MET A 1 30.81 -6.81 12.35
N THR A 2 29.90 -7.44 11.61
CA THR A 2 30.18 -7.86 10.23
C THR A 2 30.34 -6.58 9.41
N THR A 3 31.54 -6.31 8.90
CA THR A 3 31.80 -5.15 8.05
C THR A 3 30.90 -5.24 6.82
N LEU A 4 30.04 -4.24 6.62
CA LEU A 4 29.18 -4.18 5.44
C LEU A 4 30.07 -4.24 4.18
N PRO A 5 29.67 -5.01 3.14
CA PRO A 5 30.42 -5.07 1.90
C PRO A 5 30.58 -3.67 1.30
N ARG A 6 31.75 -3.40 0.70
CA ARG A 6 31.99 -2.11 0.04
C ARG A 6 30.95 -1.90 -1.07
N PRO A 7 30.41 -0.68 -1.24
CA PRO A 7 29.50 -0.37 -2.33
C PRO A 7 30.11 -0.74 -3.68
N THR A 8 29.33 -1.39 -4.53
CA THR A 8 29.79 -1.83 -5.86
C THR A 8 29.38 -0.87 -6.97
N THR A 9 28.57 0.14 -6.65
CA THR A 9 28.01 1.08 -7.63
C THR A 9 27.69 2.41 -6.95
N GLU A 10 28.00 3.51 -7.63
CA GLU A 10 27.64 4.86 -7.22
C GLU A 10 26.49 5.36 -8.10
N LEU A 11 25.47 5.98 -7.49
CA LEU A 11 24.30 6.52 -8.18
C LEU A 11 24.16 8.01 -7.88
N SER A 12 23.83 8.81 -8.88
CA SER A 12 23.34 10.17 -8.65
C SER A 12 21.96 10.14 -7.97
N ALA A 13 21.57 11.27 -7.36
CA ALA A 13 20.24 11.41 -6.77
C ALA A 13 19.11 11.25 -7.81
N ASP A 14 19.32 11.68 -9.07
CA ASP A 14 18.34 11.52 -10.15
C ASP A 14 18.20 10.05 -10.59
N GLU A 15 19.32 9.33 -10.73
CA GLU A 15 19.30 7.90 -11.07
C GLU A 15 18.56 7.09 -10.01
N ALA A 16 18.86 7.33 -8.73
CA ALA A 16 18.16 6.66 -7.63
C ALA A 16 16.66 6.94 -7.65
N ARG A 17 16.25 8.19 -7.91
CA ARG A 17 14.83 8.57 -8.05
C ARG A 17 14.18 7.86 -9.24
N ARG A 18 14.83 7.81 -10.40
CA ARG A 18 14.30 7.14 -11.59
C ARG A 18 14.22 5.62 -11.42
N ILE A 19 15.18 5.01 -10.74
CA ILE A 19 15.15 3.59 -10.35
C ILE A 19 13.94 3.33 -9.45
N ALA A 20 13.75 4.14 -8.40
CA ALA A 20 12.60 4.01 -7.50
C ALA A 20 11.27 4.18 -8.24
N LEU A 21 11.15 5.17 -9.12
CA LEU A 21 9.94 5.38 -9.93
C LEU A 21 9.66 4.21 -10.88
N ARG A 22 10.69 3.60 -11.49
CA ARG A 22 10.52 2.41 -12.33
C ARG A 22 10.06 1.21 -11.50
N ALA A 23 10.68 0.96 -10.35
CA ALA A 23 10.32 -0.13 -9.45
C ALA A 23 8.91 0.02 -8.84
N GLN A 24 8.41 1.25 -8.79
CA GLN A 24 7.07 1.58 -8.31
C GLN A 24 6.02 1.67 -9.43
N GLY A 25 6.40 1.41 -10.69
CA GLY A 25 5.49 1.43 -11.84
C GLY A 25 5.11 2.82 -12.38
N PHE A 26 5.90 3.85 -12.08
CA PHE A 26 5.67 5.25 -12.48
C PHE A 26 6.59 5.78 -13.59
N LEU A 27 7.52 4.95 -14.06
CA LEU A 27 8.40 5.26 -15.19
C LEU A 27 8.43 4.08 -16.16
N GLY A 28 7.98 4.31 -17.39
CA GLY A 28 7.81 3.27 -18.41
C GLY A 28 6.37 3.12 -18.86
N ALA A 29 6.10 2.11 -19.69
CA ALA A 29 4.73 1.75 -20.06
C ALA A 29 4.14 0.83 -18.98
N PRO A 30 2.93 1.08 -18.48
CA PRO A 30 2.29 0.18 -17.53
C PRO A 30 1.96 -1.15 -18.23
N ASP A 31 2.20 -2.27 -17.56
CA ASP A 31 1.77 -3.59 -18.04
C ASP A 31 0.26 -3.75 -17.85
N ARG A 32 -0.50 -3.17 -18.78
CA ARG A 32 -1.97 -3.24 -18.78
C ARG A 32 -2.50 -4.65 -18.99
N ARG A 33 -1.71 -5.58 -19.54
CA ARG A 33 -2.13 -6.98 -19.72
C ARG A 33 -2.21 -7.68 -18.38
N SER A 34 -1.24 -7.45 -17.51
CA SER A 34 -1.23 -7.99 -16.16
C SER A 34 -2.27 -7.33 -15.23
N GLY A 35 -2.68 -6.10 -15.56
CA GLY A 35 -3.71 -5.36 -14.84
C GLY A 35 -3.39 -5.15 -13.36
N VAL A 36 -4.44 -5.09 -12.53
CA VAL A 36 -4.33 -4.82 -11.08
C VAL A 36 -3.58 -5.95 -10.35
N ARG A 37 -3.76 -7.21 -10.77
CA ARG A 37 -3.01 -8.36 -10.21
C ARG A 37 -1.51 -8.23 -10.48
N GLY A 38 -1.14 -7.76 -11.66
CA GLY A 38 0.26 -7.46 -11.98
C GLY A 38 0.82 -6.31 -11.16
N VAL A 39 0.04 -5.25 -10.95
CA VAL A 39 0.43 -4.15 -10.04
C VAL A 39 0.68 -4.68 -8.62
N LEU A 40 -0.21 -5.51 -8.09
CA LEU A 40 -0.03 -6.14 -6.77
C LEU A 40 1.27 -6.95 -6.71
N ARG A 41 1.51 -7.84 -7.67
CA ARG A 41 2.75 -8.65 -7.74
C ARG A 41 3.99 -7.80 -7.92
N HIS A 42 3.91 -6.69 -8.67
CA HIS A 42 5.03 -5.79 -8.90
C HIS A 42 5.41 -5.02 -7.63
N LEU A 43 4.41 -4.56 -6.87
CA LEU A 43 4.63 -3.83 -5.62
C LEU A 43 4.91 -4.75 -4.43
N GLY A 44 4.48 -6.01 -4.45
CA GLY A 44 4.59 -6.95 -3.33
C GLY A 44 3.66 -6.65 -2.14
N ALA A 45 3.14 -5.42 -2.03
CA ALA A 45 2.15 -5.05 -1.03
C ALA A 45 1.32 -3.85 -1.48
N VAL A 46 0.01 -3.92 -1.24
CA VAL A 46 -0.92 -2.79 -1.38
C VAL A 46 -1.60 -2.58 -0.03
N GLN A 47 -1.38 -1.43 0.60
CA GLN A 47 -2.02 -1.12 1.88
C GLN A 47 -3.53 -0.92 1.71
N LEU A 48 -4.28 -1.60 2.59
CA LEU A 48 -5.70 -1.36 2.80
C LEU A 48 -5.89 -0.20 3.77
N ASP A 49 -6.88 0.65 3.47
CA ASP A 49 -7.30 1.71 4.37
C ASP A 49 -8.80 1.98 4.25
N THR A 50 -9.42 2.42 5.34
CA THR A 50 -10.85 2.71 5.44
C THR A 50 -11.23 4.07 4.88
N ILE A 51 -10.29 5.03 4.85
CA ILE A 51 -10.57 6.39 4.42
C ILE A 51 -10.92 6.37 2.93
N SER A 52 -12.09 6.92 2.61
CA SER A 52 -12.61 7.03 1.27
C SER A 52 -12.97 8.49 1.01
N VAL A 53 -12.06 9.23 0.40
CA VAL A 53 -12.28 10.64 0.01
C VAL A 53 -12.73 10.75 -1.44
N LEU A 54 -11.96 10.19 -2.37
CA LEU A 54 -12.36 10.00 -3.77
C LEU A 54 -12.73 8.54 -4.02
N ALA A 55 -11.82 7.66 -3.62
CA ALA A 55 -11.97 6.23 -3.51
C ALA A 55 -11.09 5.74 -2.35
N ARG A 56 -11.09 4.45 -2.04
CA ARG A 56 -10.19 3.90 -1.03
C ARG A 56 -8.76 3.82 -1.55
N SER A 57 -7.79 3.79 -0.64
CA SER A 57 -6.37 3.80 -0.99
C SER A 57 -5.95 2.67 -1.95
N HIS A 58 -6.41 1.44 -1.73
CA HIS A 58 -6.06 0.29 -2.57
C HIS A 58 -6.61 0.39 -4.01
N GLU A 59 -7.71 1.13 -4.19
CA GLU A 59 -8.22 1.49 -5.51
C GLU A 59 -7.35 2.58 -6.16
N LEU A 60 -7.01 3.62 -5.39
CA LEU A 60 -6.16 4.73 -5.84
C LEU A 60 -4.76 4.26 -6.27
N ILE A 61 -4.19 3.27 -5.59
CA ILE A 61 -2.86 2.69 -5.91
C ILE A 61 -2.87 2.06 -7.31
N ALA A 62 -3.93 1.32 -7.66
CA ALA A 62 -4.10 0.73 -8.98
C ALA A 62 -4.34 1.81 -10.05
N TYR A 63 -5.22 2.77 -9.77
CA TYR A 63 -5.48 3.93 -10.63
C TYR A 63 -4.22 4.73 -10.95
N ALA A 64 -3.39 5.01 -9.95
CA ALA A 64 -2.19 5.82 -10.10
C ALA A 64 -1.25 5.25 -11.17
N ARG A 65 -1.18 3.92 -11.29
CA ARG A 65 -0.30 3.20 -12.22
C ARG A 65 -0.98 2.87 -13.56
N LEU A 66 -2.24 2.43 -13.53
CA LEU A 66 -2.94 1.93 -14.73
C LEU A 66 -3.77 3.00 -15.46
N GLY A 67 -4.13 4.08 -14.78
CA GLY A 67 -5.09 5.08 -15.26
C GLY A 67 -6.52 4.72 -14.87
N ALA A 68 -7.48 5.03 -15.74
CA ALA A 68 -8.91 4.83 -15.53
C ALA A 68 -9.35 3.34 -15.52
N VAL A 69 -8.71 2.50 -14.71
CA VAL A 69 -9.13 1.12 -14.45
C VAL A 69 -10.46 1.12 -13.69
N GLY A 70 -11.45 0.34 -14.12
CA GLY A 70 -12.75 0.30 -13.47
C GLY A 70 -12.64 -0.08 -11.99
N ARG A 71 -13.29 0.67 -11.10
CA ARG A 71 -13.21 0.46 -9.64
C ARG A 71 -13.65 -0.94 -9.19
N ALA A 72 -14.73 -1.44 -9.78
CA ALA A 72 -15.19 -2.82 -9.56
C ALA A 72 -14.13 -3.85 -9.99
N ALA A 73 -13.43 -3.59 -11.11
CA ALA A 73 -12.36 -4.47 -11.60
C ALA A 73 -11.14 -4.47 -10.67
N VAL A 74 -10.88 -3.38 -9.92
CA VAL A 74 -9.86 -3.36 -8.88
C VAL A 74 -10.24 -4.30 -7.73
N GLU A 75 -11.44 -4.16 -7.17
CA GLU A 75 -11.91 -5.04 -6.08
C GLU A 75 -11.91 -6.52 -6.49
N GLU A 76 -12.39 -6.80 -7.71
CA GLU A 76 -12.38 -8.13 -8.33
C GLU A 76 -10.98 -8.71 -8.52
N ALA A 77 -10.00 -7.84 -8.73
CA ALA A 77 -8.63 -8.24 -8.92
C ALA A 77 -7.88 -8.44 -7.60
N TYR A 78 -8.42 -8.04 -6.45
CA TYR A 78 -7.84 -8.36 -5.15
C TYR A 78 -8.49 -9.59 -4.53
N TRP A 79 -9.82 -9.67 -4.54
CA TRP A 79 -10.55 -10.74 -3.87
C TRP A 79 -10.90 -11.88 -4.83
N ARG A 80 -10.96 -13.11 -4.30
CA ARG A 80 -11.33 -14.29 -5.10
C ARG A 80 -12.80 -14.19 -5.51
N ARG A 81 -13.11 -14.44 -6.79
CA ARG A 81 -14.48 -14.66 -7.26
C ARG A 81 -14.67 -16.08 -7.77
N GLY A 82 -15.72 -16.74 -7.28
CA GLY A 82 -16.13 -18.07 -7.72
C GLY A 82 -15.00 -19.10 -7.61
N GLN A 83 -14.82 -19.89 -8.67
CA GLN A 83 -13.89 -21.02 -8.70
C GLN A 83 -12.45 -20.65 -9.11
N GLN A 84 -12.12 -19.36 -9.27
CA GLN A 84 -10.75 -18.97 -9.62
C GLN A 84 -9.75 -19.33 -8.51
N PRO A 85 -8.50 -19.69 -8.86
CA PRO A 85 -7.47 -19.92 -7.87
C PRO A 85 -7.18 -18.63 -7.09
N PRO A 86 -6.96 -18.71 -5.77
CA PRO A 86 -6.52 -17.58 -4.96
C PRO A 86 -5.22 -16.99 -5.53
N HIS A 87 -5.14 -15.67 -5.61
CA HIS A 87 -3.95 -14.95 -6.12
C HIS A 87 -3.46 -13.86 -5.17
N SER A 88 -4.20 -13.57 -4.11
CA SER A 88 -3.79 -12.65 -3.05
C SER A 88 -4.29 -13.12 -1.68
N PHE A 89 -3.74 -12.55 -0.62
CA PHE A 89 -4.27 -12.68 0.74
C PHE A 89 -4.13 -11.37 1.50
N GLU A 90 -4.99 -11.16 2.50
CA GLU A 90 -4.88 -10.03 3.43
C GLU A 90 -4.05 -10.42 4.65
N TYR A 91 -3.01 -9.63 4.97
CA TYR A 91 -2.22 -9.85 6.18
C TYR A 91 -1.49 -8.59 6.66
N TRP A 92 -0.94 -8.67 7.86
CA TRP A 92 -0.12 -7.60 8.43
C TRP A 92 1.26 -7.58 7.75
N SER A 93 1.60 -6.45 7.12
CA SER A 93 2.86 -6.13 6.46
C SER A 93 3.29 -4.71 6.87
N HIS A 94 3.36 -3.71 5.97
CA HIS A 94 3.50 -2.29 6.33
C HIS A 94 2.39 -1.85 7.29
N ALA A 95 1.16 -2.24 6.97
CA ALA A 95 -0.05 -2.16 7.77
C ALA A 95 -0.92 -3.38 7.41
N ALA A 96 -2.25 -3.29 7.49
CA ALA A 96 -3.08 -4.28 6.80
C ALA A 96 -2.86 -4.13 5.29
N CYS A 97 -2.39 -5.18 4.62
CA CYS A 97 -2.07 -5.16 3.20
C CYS A 97 -2.75 -6.32 2.48
N ILE A 98 -3.07 -6.09 1.21
CA ILE A 98 -3.23 -7.17 0.23
C ILE A 98 -1.83 -7.53 -0.27
N LEU A 99 -1.53 -8.83 -0.29
CA LEU A 99 -0.22 -9.39 -0.63
C LEU A 99 -0.37 -10.46 -1.71
N PRO A 100 0.61 -10.66 -2.61
CA PRO A 100 0.61 -11.76 -3.56
C PRO A 100 0.55 -13.11 -2.85
N ILE A 101 -0.30 -14.04 -3.30
CA ILE A 101 -0.49 -15.33 -2.62
C ILE A 101 0.82 -16.13 -2.49
N GLU A 102 1.73 -15.96 -3.46
CA GLU A 102 3.03 -16.63 -3.52
C GLU A 102 3.93 -16.26 -2.33
N GLU A 103 3.65 -15.15 -1.64
CA GLU A 103 4.39 -14.68 -0.48
C GLU A 103 3.87 -15.27 0.85
N TRP A 104 2.77 -16.06 0.85
CA TRP A 104 2.19 -16.63 2.06
C TRP A 104 3.21 -17.31 2.99
N PRO A 105 4.13 -18.18 2.50
CA PRO A 105 5.12 -18.83 3.36
C PRO A 105 6.09 -17.84 4.02
N HIS A 106 6.36 -16.69 3.39
CA HIS A 106 7.33 -15.71 3.89
C HIS A 106 6.86 -15.01 5.17
N PHE A 107 5.55 -15.04 5.46
CA PHE A 107 4.98 -14.49 6.69
C PHE A 107 4.91 -15.50 7.84
N ALA A 108 5.47 -16.71 7.68
CA ALA A 108 5.50 -17.74 8.72
C ALA A 108 6.22 -17.27 10.00
N PHE A 109 7.32 -16.50 9.87
CA PHE A 109 8.02 -15.91 11.03
C PHE A 109 7.09 -15.06 11.91
N ARG A 110 6.16 -14.33 11.28
CA ARG A 110 5.23 -13.44 11.95
C ARG A 110 4.08 -14.24 12.57
N ARG A 111 3.57 -15.27 11.87
CA ARG A 111 2.61 -16.22 12.43
C ARG A 111 3.16 -16.91 13.68
N ARG A 112 4.40 -17.42 13.62
CA ARG A 112 5.12 -18.01 14.78
C ARG A 112 5.25 -17.01 15.93
N ALA A 113 5.69 -15.78 15.64
CA ALA A 113 5.81 -14.73 16.65
C ALA A 113 4.47 -14.39 17.31
N TYR A 114 3.35 -14.43 16.58
CA TYR A 114 2.02 -14.23 17.14
C TYR A 114 1.57 -15.42 18.00
N ARG A 115 1.76 -16.66 17.55
CA ARG A 115 1.42 -17.86 18.34
C ARG A 115 2.19 -17.91 19.67
N ASN A 116 3.42 -17.40 19.69
CA ASN A 116 4.24 -17.29 20.90
C ASN A 116 3.83 -16.12 21.83
N ARG A 117 2.74 -15.39 21.54
CA ARG A 117 2.26 -14.23 22.32
C ARG A 117 0.78 -14.39 22.71
N PRO A 118 0.48 -15.06 23.83
CA PRO A 118 -0.90 -15.38 24.20
C PRO A 118 -1.78 -14.19 24.62
N HIS A 119 -1.21 -13.05 25.03
CA HIS A 119 -1.95 -11.94 25.67
C HIS A 119 -1.87 -10.61 24.89
N TRP A 120 -2.19 -10.64 23.60
CA TRP A 120 -1.97 -9.48 22.69
C TRP A 120 -3.05 -8.39 22.79
N ASN A 121 -3.42 -7.97 24.00
CA ASN A 121 -4.30 -6.82 24.34
C ASN A 121 -5.78 -7.13 24.68
N HIS A 122 -6.27 -8.33 24.41
CA HIS A 122 -7.61 -8.74 24.82
C HIS A 122 -7.61 -10.18 25.34
N GLU A 123 -8.28 -10.39 26.46
CA GLU A 123 -8.61 -11.74 26.93
C GLU A 123 -9.47 -12.45 25.88
N LEU A 124 -9.14 -13.70 25.62
CA LEU A 124 -9.94 -14.55 24.76
C LEU A 124 -10.66 -15.56 25.66
N PRO A 125 -12.00 -15.59 25.68
CA PRO A 125 -12.73 -16.58 26.45
C PRO A 125 -12.35 -18.00 26.04
N ASP A 126 -12.27 -18.90 27.00
CA ASP A 126 -11.99 -20.31 26.76
C ASP A 126 -12.98 -20.90 25.76
N GLY A 127 -12.48 -21.68 24.80
CA GLY A 127 -13.29 -22.30 23.74
C GLY A 127 -13.76 -21.37 22.61
N ALA A 128 -13.67 -20.04 22.75
CA ALA A 128 -14.12 -19.11 21.70
C ALA A 128 -13.34 -19.26 20.39
N TYR A 129 -12.03 -19.57 20.48
CA TYR A 129 -11.20 -19.86 19.31
C TYR A 129 -11.72 -21.08 18.54
N ASP A 130 -11.85 -22.22 19.23
CA ASP A 130 -12.27 -23.49 18.64
C ASP A 130 -13.69 -23.41 18.09
N GLN A 131 -14.58 -22.67 18.77
CA GLN A 131 -15.94 -22.42 18.30
C GLN A 131 -15.95 -21.67 16.97
N VAL A 132 -15.16 -20.60 16.84
CA VAL A 132 -15.06 -19.83 15.58
C VAL A 132 -14.50 -20.70 14.45
N VAL A 133 -13.42 -21.44 14.69
CA VAL A 133 -12.84 -22.34 13.67
C VAL A 133 -13.84 -23.42 13.28
N LYS A 134 -14.53 -24.04 14.26
CA LYS A 134 -15.56 -25.05 14.00
C LYS A 134 -16.72 -24.48 13.19
N GLN A 135 -17.17 -23.26 13.49
CA GLN A 135 -18.24 -22.61 12.75
C GLN A 135 -17.83 -22.35 11.30
N LEU A 136 -16.63 -21.80 11.06
CA LEU A 136 -16.09 -21.61 9.70
C LEU A 136 -15.94 -22.96 8.95
N ARG A 137 -15.55 -24.02 9.65
CA ARG A 137 -15.49 -25.36 9.06
C ARG A 137 -16.87 -25.87 8.65
N ALA A 138 -17.91 -25.64 9.45
CA ALA A 138 -19.25 -26.14 9.17
C ALA A 138 -20.02 -25.28 8.15
N GLU A 139 -19.93 -23.96 8.27
CA GLU A 139 -20.79 -23.00 7.55
C GLU A 139 -20.09 -22.32 6.37
N GLY A 140 -18.76 -22.47 6.26
CA GLY A 140 -17.97 -21.82 5.21
C GLY A 140 -17.64 -20.36 5.53
N PRO A 141 -17.46 -19.50 4.51
CA PRO A 141 -17.01 -18.13 4.71
C PRO A 141 -18.01 -17.23 5.45
N LEU A 142 -17.61 -16.64 6.57
CA LEU A 142 -18.46 -15.80 7.42
C LEU A 142 -17.79 -14.47 7.78
N THR A 143 -18.59 -13.41 7.93
CA THR A 143 -18.16 -12.14 8.54
C THR A 143 -18.07 -12.27 10.05
N ALA A 144 -17.32 -11.36 10.69
CA ALA A 144 -17.30 -11.27 12.16
C ALA A 144 -18.71 -11.13 12.77
N THR A 145 -19.65 -10.47 12.09
CA THR A 145 -21.05 -10.35 12.56
C THR A 145 -21.78 -11.69 12.52
N GLU A 146 -21.59 -12.49 11.47
CA GLU A 146 -22.23 -13.80 11.30
C GLU A 146 -21.64 -14.86 12.25
N LEU A 147 -20.35 -14.72 12.62
CA LEU A 147 -19.70 -15.49 13.68
C LEU A 147 -20.17 -15.16 15.11
N GLY A 148 -21.24 -14.36 15.25
CA GLY A 148 -21.77 -13.94 16.56
C GLY A 148 -21.26 -12.57 17.04
N GLY A 149 -20.49 -11.84 16.24
CA GLY A 149 -19.95 -10.53 16.60
C GLY A 149 -20.98 -9.40 16.78
N ALA A 150 -22.28 -9.67 16.58
CA ALA A 150 -23.34 -8.80 17.11
C ALA A 150 -24.78 -9.40 17.24
N LYS A 151 -25.21 -9.83 18.44
CA LYS A 151 -26.65 -10.05 18.81
C LYS A 151 -26.95 -9.85 20.30
N ARG A 152 -28.03 -9.11 20.64
CA ARG A 152 -28.48 -8.88 22.02
C ARG A 152 -29.28 -10.08 22.51
N THR A 153 -28.68 -10.88 23.38
CA THR A 153 -29.36 -11.92 24.17
C THR A 153 -29.33 -11.56 25.66
N SER A 154 -30.21 -12.19 26.44
CA SER A 154 -30.64 -11.76 27.77
C SER A 154 -29.62 -11.92 28.90
N GLU A 155 -28.51 -12.64 28.72
CA GLU A 155 -27.72 -13.08 29.89
C GLU A 155 -26.19 -12.89 29.84
N TRP A 156 -25.55 -12.51 28.73
CA TRP A 156 -24.13 -12.10 28.79
C TRP A 156 -23.68 -11.38 27.51
N TRP A 157 -22.71 -10.47 27.63
CA TRP A 157 -22.04 -9.87 26.47
C TRP A 157 -21.02 -10.84 25.84
N ASP A 158 -21.40 -11.61 24.82
CA ASP A 158 -20.47 -12.45 24.01
C ASP A 158 -19.88 -11.74 22.76
N TRP A 159 -19.80 -10.41 22.80
CA TRP A 159 -19.59 -9.56 21.62
C TRP A 159 -18.12 -9.30 21.28
N SER A 160 -17.22 -9.55 22.23
CA SER A 160 -15.77 -9.41 22.06
C SER A 160 -15.08 -10.74 21.75
N GLY A 161 -15.59 -11.87 22.29
CA GLY A 161 -14.96 -13.18 22.20
C GLY A 161 -14.77 -13.66 20.75
N ALA A 162 -15.86 -13.78 19.99
CA ALA A 162 -15.81 -14.25 18.60
C ALA A 162 -14.99 -13.34 17.67
N LYS A 163 -15.06 -12.02 17.88
CA LYS A 163 -14.26 -11.06 17.10
C LYS A 163 -12.78 -11.17 17.43
N VAL A 164 -12.42 -11.27 18.71
CA VAL A 164 -11.03 -11.47 19.14
C VAL A 164 -10.51 -12.82 18.66
N ALA A 165 -11.34 -13.87 18.72
CA ALA A 165 -11.04 -15.21 18.21
C ALA A 165 -10.70 -15.19 16.72
N VAL A 166 -11.56 -14.61 15.88
CA VAL A 166 -11.34 -14.63 14.42
C VAL A 166 -10.16 -13.75 13.99
N GLU A 167 -9.94 -12.59 14.63
CA GLU A 167 -8.75 -11.76 14.35
C GLU A 167 -7.47 -12.48 14.81
N ARG A 168 -7.52 -13.23 15.92
CA ARG A 168 -6.39 -14.07 16.36
C ARG A 168 -6.15 -15.23 15.40
N ALA A 169 -7.19 -15.91 14.94
CA ALA A 169 -7.09 -16.97 13.94
C ALA A 169 -6.53 -16.44 12.60
N LEU A 170 -6.91 -15.22 12.21
CA LEU A 170 -6.31 -14.50 11.08
C LEU A 170 -4.82 -14.27 11.30
N MET A 171 -4.42 -13.76 12.46
CA MET A 171 -3.01 -13.52 12.79
C MET A 171 -2.19 -14.82 12.81
N TYR A 172 -2.76 -15.92 13.28
CA TYR A 172 -2.11 -17.23 13.28
C TYR A 172 -2.12 -17.90 11.91
N GLY A 173 -2.81 -17.34 10.92
CA GLY A 173 -2.94 -17.90 9.57
C GLY A 173 -3.77 -19.19 9.51
N GLU A 174 -4.59 -19.48 10.53
CA GLU A 174 -5.57 -20.56 10.46
C GLU A 174 -6.80 -20.12 9.65
N VAL A 175 -7.08 -18.82 9.69
CA VAL A 175 -8.17 -18.16 8.95
C VAL A 175 -7.57 -17.09 8.04
N VAL A 176 -8.21 -16.80 6.92
CA VAL A 176 -7.86 -15.71 6.01
C VAL A 176 -9.10 -14.91 5.63
N CYS A 177 -8.90 -13.66 5.20
CA CYS A 177 -9.94 -12.90 4.53
C CYS A 177 -9.99 -13.30 3.05
N VAL A 178 -11.12 -13.86 2.61
CA VAL A 178 -11.32 -14.33 1.22
C VAL A 178 -11.99 -13.30 0.31
N GLU A 179 -12.83 -12.45 0.91
CA GLU A 179 -13.47 -11.31 0.26
C GLU A 179 -13.83 -10.24 1.30
N ARG A 180 -14.24 -9.06 0.80
CA ARG A 180 -14.85 -8.02 1.63
C ARG A 180 -16.26 -7.70 1.14
N ARG A 181 -17.24 -7.82 2.04
CA ARG A 181 -18.61 -7.37 1.82
C ARG A 181 -18.75 -5.95 2.34
N GLY A 182 -18.61 -4.98 1.44
CA GLY A 182 -18.36 -3.60 1.82
C GLY A 182 -16.99 -3.48 2.49
N TRP A 183 -16.96 -3.19 3.79
CA TRP A 183 -15.70 -3.19 4.57
C TRP A 183 -15.57 -4.34 5.56
N LYS A 184 -16.58 -5.20 5.65
CA LYS A 184 -16.53 -6.36 6.52
C LYS A 184 -15.69 -7.42 5.84
N ARG A 185 -14.63 -7.87 6.52
CA ARG A 185 -13.91 -9.08 6.12
C ARG A 185 -14.87 -10.27 6.16
N VAL A 186 -14.81 -11.10 5.14
CA VAL A 186 -15.37 -12.44 5.13
C VAL A 186 -14.20 -13.40 5.33
N TYR A 187 -14.29 -14.17 6.41
CA TYR A 187 -13.28 -15.09 6.88
C TYR A 187 -13.56 -16.50 6.39
N ASP A 188 -12.55 -17.23 5.97
CA ASP A 188 -12.62 -18.68 5.74
C ASP A 188 -11.32 -19.34 6.22
N LEU A 189 -11.31 -20.66 6.33
CA LEU A 189 -10.13 -21.41 6.71
C LEU A 189 -9.02 -21.27 5.66
N ALA A 190 -7.79 -21.05 6.12
CA ALA A 190 -6.63 -20.95 5.23
C ALA A 190 -6.46 -22.21 4.37
N GLU A 191 -6.81 -23.40 4.89
CA GLU A 191 -6.74 -24.68 4.18
C GLU A 191 -7.63 -24.77 2.93
N ARG A 192 -8.67 -23.93 2.83
CA ARG A 192 -9.55 -23.84 1.66
C ARG A 192 -9.18 -22.73 0.69
N ALA A 193 -8.47 -21.72 1.20
CA ALA A 193 -8.28 -20.44 0.55
C ALA A 193 -6.83 -20.16 0.13
N VAL A 194 -5.86 -20.92 0.61
CA VAL A 194 -4.45 -20.84 0.19
C VAL A 194 -4.10 -22.11 -0.59
N PRO A 195 -3.44 -22.01 -1.76
CA PRO A 195 -3.02 -23.19 -2.52
C PRO A 195 -2.17 -24.14 -1.67
N ALA A 196 -2.40 -25.45 -1.77
CA ALA A 196 -1.74 -26.45 -0.93
C ALA A 196 -0.20 -26.37 -0.95
N ALA A 197 0.39 -26.08 -2.11
CA ALA A 197 1.84 -25.91 -2.26
C ALA A 197 2.41 -24.68 -1.54
N LEU A 198 1.56 -23.72 -1.17
CA LEU A 198 1.93 -22.51 -0.43
C LEU A 198 1.45 -22.56 1.03
N LEU A 199 0.50 -23.43 1.38
CA LEU A 199 -0.04 -23.57 2.73
C LEU A 199 0.92 -24.34 3.64
N HIS A 200 2.00 -23.69 4.03
CA HIS A 200 2.95 -24.25 4.99
C HIS A 200 3.70 -23.13 5.73
N ASP A 201 4.31 -23.51 6.87
CA ASP A 201 5.16 -22.65 7.70
C ASP A 201 6.63 -23.16 7.72
N ASP A 202 7.00 -24.02 6.77
CA ASP A 202 8.26 -24.78 6.78
C ASP A 202 9.53 -23.92 6.63
N LEU A 203 9.39 -22.68 6.14
CA LEU A 203 10.52 -21.74 6.10
C LEU A 203 10.86 -21.31 7.53
N ASP A 204 12.13 -21.41 7.90
CA ASP A 204 12.64 -20.82 9.15
C ASP A 204 12.56 -19.27 9.12
N ASP A 205 12.75 -18.64 10.28
CA ASP A 205 12.65 -17.18 10.40
C ASP A 205 13.68 -16.46 9.52
N THR A 206 14.90 -16.99 9.43
CA THR A 206 15.98 -16.40 8.63
C THR A 206 15.60 -16.37 7.15
N GLU A 207 15.09 -17.47 6.60
CA GLU A 207 14.68 -17.58 5.21
C GLU A 207 13.46 -16.71 4.92
N CYS A 208 12.48 -16.66 5.83
CA CYS A 208 11.35 -15.73 5.73
C CYS A 208 11.83 -14.28 5.59
N LEU A 209 12.71 -13.86 6.50
CA LEU A 209 13.26 -12.50 6.52
C LEU A 209 14.09 -12.21 5.28
N ARG A 210 14.94 -13.14 4.85
CA ARG A 210 15.78 -12.99 3.65
C ARG A 210 14.94 -12.76 2.39
N ARG A 211 13.84 -13.50 2.25
CA ARG A 211 12.88 -13.34 1.13
C ARG A 211 12.17 -11.99 1.19
N LEU A 212 11.68 -11.58 2.35
CA LEU A 212 11.00 -10.29 2.53
C LEU A 212 11.94 -9.10 2.32
N VAL A 213 13.19 -9.16 2.78
CA VAL A 213 14.21 -8.14 2.51
C VAL A 213 14.48 -8.03 1.00
N GLY A 214 14.65 -9.16 0.32
CA GLY A 214 14.82 -9.18 -1.14
C GLY A 214 13.60 -8.63 -1.90
N LEU A 215 12.38 -8.95 -1.46
CA LEU A 215 11.13 -8.43 -2.02
C LEU A 215 11.01 -6.91 -1.81
N ALA A 216 11.26 -6.42 -0.60
CA ALA A 216 11.27 -4.99 -0.29
C ALA A 216 12.30 -4.24 -1.15
N GLY A 217 13.52 -4.75 -1.28
CA GLY A 217 14.54 -4.14 -2.14
C GLY A 217 14.14 -4.09 -3.61
N ARG A 218 13.49 -5.14 -4.13
CA ARG A 218 12.91 -5.15 -5.50
C ARG A 218 11.83 -4.09 -5.68
N ALA A 219 10.88 -4.01 -4.77
CA ALA A 219 9.78 -3.05 -4.86
C ALA A 219 10.27 -1.60 -4.70
N LEU A 220 11.28 -1.37 -3.87
CA LEU A 220 11.88 -0.04 -3.68
C LEU A 220 12.83 0.37 -4.81
N GLY A 221 13.42 -0.61 -5.51
CA GLY A 221 14.48 -0.44 -6.51
C GLY A 221 15.83 -0.12 -5.88
N VAL A 222 15.88 0.93 -5.05
CA VAL A 222 17.04 1.33 -4.24
C VAL A 222 16.57 1.91 -2.92
N GLY A 223 17.13 1.49 -1.79
CA GLY A 223 16.71 1.98 -0.47
C GLY A 223 17.76 1.80 0.61
N THR A 224 17.64 2.63 1.65
CA THR A 224 18.45 2.43 2.87
C THR A 224 17.91 1.23 3.65
N ARG A 225 18.69 0.76 4.62
CA ARG A 225 18.25 -0.26 5.58
C ARG A 225 16.90 0.08 6.23
N ALA A 226 16.68 1.35 6.58
CA ALA A 226 15.44 1.79 7.20
C ALA A 226 14.25 1.67 6.23
N ASP A 227 14.45 2.00 4.95
CA ASP A 227 13.41 1.88 3.93
C ASP A 227 13.01 0.42 3.72
N ILE A 228 14.00 -0.48 3.63
CA ILE A 228 13.80 -1.92 3.44
C ILE A 228 13.08 -2.52 4.65
N ALA A 229 13.47 -2.11 5.86
CA ALA A 229 12.82 -2.54 7.09
C ALA A 229 11.36 -2.08 7.15
N ASP A 230 11.08 -0.83 6.80
CA ASP A 230 9.75 -0.23 6.89
C ASP A 230 8.73 -0.90 5.95
N TYR A 231 9.16 -1.33 4.76
CA TYR A 231 8.28 -1.90 3.72
C TYR A 231 7.41 -3.06 4.21
N HIS A 232 7.95 -3.92 5.09
CA HIS A 232 7.24 -5.05 5.69
C HIS A 232 7.16 -4.95 7.23
N ARG A 233 7.44 -3.79 7.84
CA ARG A 233 7.57 -3.60 9.31
C ARG A 233 8.50 -4.62 9.96
N LEU A 234 9.67 -4.82 9.37
CA LEU A 234 10.74 -5.59 9.98
C LEU A 234 11.51 -4.73 10.98
N LYS A 235 12.09 -5.37 11.99
CA LYS A 235 13.07 -4.71 12.85
C LYS A 235 14.38 -4.55 12.08
N GLY A 236 15.13 -3.52 12.44
CA GLY A 236 16.43 -3.30 11.83
C GLY A 236 17.40 -4.49 11.98
N GLU A 237 17.46 -5.12 13.16
CA GLU A 237 18.29 -6.29 13.44
C GLU A 237 17.93 -7.51 12.55
N GLN A 238 16.64 -7.64 12.19
CA GLN A 238 16.16 -8.69 11.30
C GLN A 238 16.65 -8.46 9.86
N VAL A 239 16.73 -7.20 9.42
CA VAL A 239 17.31 -6.85 8.12
C VAL A 239 18.81 -7.12 8.11
N ASP A 240 19.53 -6.68 9.14
CA ASP A 240 20.99 -6.86 9.24
C ASP A 240 21.41 -8.33 9.17
N ALA A 241 20.62 -9.22 9.78
CA ALA A 241 20.90 -10.65 9.81
C ALA A 241 20.89 -11.33 8.44
N VAL A 242 20.19 -10.76 7.44
CA VAL A 242 19.92 -11.46 6.16
C VAL A 242 20.20 -10.62 4.92
N ILE A 243 20.52 -9.32 5.06
CA ILE A 243 20.67 -8.42 3.91
C ILE A 243 21.80 -8.84 2.98
N ALA A 244 22.89 -9.41 3.51
CA ALA A 244 24.00 -9.93 2.72
C ALA A 244 23.59 -11.08 1.79
N ASP A 245 22.66 -11.93 2.24
CA ASP A 245 22.19 -13.13 1.50
C ASP A 245 20.84 -12.90 0.78
N SER A 246 20.31 -11.67 0.84
CA SER A 246 19.04 -11.29 0.22
C SER A 246 19.09 -11.18 -1.30
N GLY A 247 20.30 -11.12 -1.88
CA GLY A 247 20.55 -10.86 -3.29
C GLY A 247 20.56 -9.37 -3.65
N LEU A 248 20.35 -8.46 -2.68
CA LEU A 248 20.56 -7.03 -2.87
C LEU A 248 22.05 -6.69 -2.84
N VAL A 249 22.44 -5.67 -3.61
CA VAL A 249 23.83 -5.20 -3.69
C VAL A 249 23.99 -3.83 -3.02
N PRO A 250 25.09 -3.59 -2.29
CA PRO A 250 25.34 -2.30 -1.67
C PRO A 250 25.64 -1.22 -2.72
N VAL A 251 25.04 -0.05 -2.56
CA VAL A 251 25.25 1.12 -3.43
C VAL A 251 25.45 2.38 -2.59
N THR A 252 26.13 3.37 -3.16
CA THR A 252 26.10 4.75 -2.66
C THR A 252 25.16 5.58 -3.52
N VAL A 253 24.48 6.54 -2.89
CA VAL A 253 23.64 7.50 -3.60
C VAL A 253 24.09 8.89 -3.19
N GLU A 254 24.35 9.75 -4.18
CA GLU A 254 24.71 11.14 -3.96
C GLU A 254 23.70 11.84 -3.03
N GLY A 255 24.20 12.51 -2.00
CA GLY A 255 23.39 13.19 -0.99
C GLY A 255 22.78 12.30 0.09
N TRP A 256 22.97 10.98 0.04
CA TRP A 256 22.50 10.07 1.09
C TRP A 256 23.61 9.79 2.11
N ALA A 257 23.38 10.18 3.36
CA ALA A 257 24.34 9.94 4.45
C ALA A 257 24.41 8.48 4.91
N LYS A 258 23.38 7.68 4.64
CA LYS A 258 23.28 6.28 5.09
C LYS A 258 23.58 5.33 3.92
N PRO A 259 24.18 4.16 4.17
CA PRO A 259 24.32 3.11 3.18
C PRO A 259 22.98 2.72 2.55
N ALA A 260 23.02 2.34 1.28
CA ALA A 260 21.87 1.90 0.52
C ALA A 260 22.13 0.56 -0.16
N TRP A 261 21.05 -0.09 -0.55
CA TRP A 261 21.05 -1.34 -1.29
C TRP A 261 20.08 -1.23 -2.45
N ALA A 262 20.39 -1.91 -3.55
CA ALA A 262 19.55 -1.98 -4.73
C ALA A 262 19.37 -3.42 -5.19
N ASP A 263 18.24 -3.68 -5.86
CA ASP A 263 18.08 -4.92 -6.61
C ASP A 263 18.99 -4.88 -7.86
N PRO A 264 19.81 -5.91 -8.12
CA PRO A 264 20.71 -5.93 -9.28
C PRO A 264 20.00 -5.74 -10.61
N ARG A 265 18.76 -6.22 -10.77
CA ARG A 265 17.99 -6.04 -12.02
C ARG A 265 17.58 -4.58 -12.21
N ALA A 266 17.38 -3.85 -11.12
CA ALA A 266 17.13 -2.41 -11.16
C ALA A 266 18.37 -1.60 -11.59
N LEU A 267 19.57 -2.17 -11.50
CA LEU A 267 20.83 -1.56 -11.96
C LEU A 267 21.23 -1.99 -13.38
N ALA A 268 20.71 -3.12 -13.86
CA ALA A 268 21.12 -3.73 -15.13
C ALA A 268 20.86 -2.88 -16.38
N SER A 269 19.96 -1.90 -16.31
CA SER A 269 19.70 -0.97 -17.41
C SER A 269 19.28 0.42 -16.91
N PRO A 270 19.68 1.50 -17.61
CA PRO A 270 19.24 2.85 -17.27
C PRO A 270 17.70 2.94 -17.27
N PRO A 271 17.09 3.55 -16.24
CA PRO A 271 15.65 3.74 -16.20
C PRO A 271 15.21 4.74 -17.28
N ARG A 272 14.41 4.27 -18.24
CA ARG A 272 13.90 5.04 -19.38
C ARG A 272 12.39 4.87 -19.51
N GLY A 273 11.75 5.81 -20.20
CA GLY A 273 10.32 5.77 -20.49
C GLY A 273 9.61 7.08 -20.13
N ARG A 274 8.30 7.07 -20.30
CA ARG A 274 7.45 8.21 -19.94
C ARG A 274 7.17 8.20 -18.44
N HIS A 275 7.25 9.38 -17.82
CA HIS A 275 6.81 9.57 -16.44
C HIS A 275 5.28 9.62 -16.36
N ARG A 276 4.72 8.98 -15.34
CA ARG A 276 3.32 9.12 -14.99
C ARG A 276 3.03 10.50 -14.40
N THR A 277 1.91 11.09 -14.79
CA THR A 277 1.28 12.22 -14.08
C THR A 277 0.02 11.69 -13.40
N THR A 278 -0.10 11.83 -12.07
CA THR A 278 -1.25 11.32 -11.31
C THR A 278 -1.27 11.88 -9.87
N LEU A 279 -2.39 11.69 -9.17
CA LEU A 279 -2.50 11.89 -7.73
C LEU A 279 -2.12 10.61 -6.99
N LEU A 280 -1.29 10.74 -5.94
CA LEU A 280 -0.88 9.61 -5.12
C LEU A 280 -1.71 9.53 -3.84
N SER A 281 -2.12 8.31 -3.48
CA SER A 281 -2.65 8.07 -2.14
C SER A 281 -1.57 8.38 -1.09
N PRO A 282 -1.91 8.97 0.07
CA PRO A 282 -0.98 9.11 1.20
C PRO A 282 -0.47 7.76 1.74
N PHE A 283 -1.11 6.64 1.38
CA PHE A 283 -0.69 5.28 1.72
C PHE A 283 -0.07 4.52 0.53
N ASP A 284 0.26 5.21 -0.55
CA ASP A 284 1.01 4.61 -1.66
C ASP A 284 2.45 4.29 -1.21
N SER A 285 2.98 3.12 -1.59
CA SER A 285 4.32 2.69 -1.17
C SER A 285 5.46 3.54 -1.70
N LEU A 286 5.19 4.41 -2.68
CA LEU A 286 6.12 5.46 -3.08
C LEU A 286 6.29 6.55 -2.01
N VAL A 287 5.25 6.84 -1.21
CA VAL A 287 5.21 8.01 -0.32
C VAL A 287 4.95 7.74 1.15
N TRP A 288 4.55 6.51 1.52
CA TRP A 288 4.15 6.17 2.89
C TRP A 288 5.26 6.33 3.95
N GLU A 289 6.53 6.27 3.53
CA GLU A 289 7.71 6.37 4.39
C GLU A 289 8.31 7.75 4.21
N ARG A 290 8.01 8.63 5.17
CA ARG A 290 8.23 10.07 5.03
C ARG A 290 9.70 10.42 4.84
N ALA A 291 10.59 9.77 5.60
CA ALA A 291 12.02 10.05 5.51
C ALA A 291 12.59 9.65 4.14
N ARG A 292 12.03 8.59 3.54
CA ARG A 292 12.38 8.19 2.17
C ARG A 292 11.83 9.18 1.15
N THR A 293 10.57 9.58 1.27
CA THR A 293 9.93 10.54 0.36
C THR A 293 10.68 11.86 0.32
N GLU A 294 11.04 12.39 1.49
CA GLU A 294 11.83 13.61 1.62
C GLU A 294 13.21 13.45 0.98
N ARG A 295 13.90 12.34 1.24
CA ARG A 295 15.23 12.07 0.67
C ARG A 295 15.23 11.90 -0.86
N ILE A 296 14.19 11.33 -1.45
CA ILE A 296 14.11 11.10 -2.90
C ILE A 296 13.60 12.34 -3.66
N PHE A 297 12.60 13.03 -3.09
CA PHE A 297 11.85 14.06 -3.81
C PHE A 297 12.06 15.47 -3.26
N GLY A 298 12.68 15.63 -2.09
CA GLY A 298 12.69 16.90 -1.35
C GLY A 298 11.30 17.31 -0.87
N PHE A 299 10.39 16.34 -0.71
CA PHE A 299 8.97 16.59 -0.48
C PHE A 299 8.54 16.06 0.88
N THR A 300 8.12 16.97 1.77
CA THR A 300 7.55 16.59 3.07
C THR A 300 6.06 16.33 2.92
N HIS A 301 5.63 15.12 3.27
CA HIS A 301 4.24 14.70 3.26
C HIS A 301 3.82 14.10 4.61
N ARG A 302 2.72 14.60 5.17
CA ARG A 302 2.12 14.06 6.39
C ARG A 302 0.61 13.97 6.22
N LEU A 303 0.06 12.78 6.46
CA LEU A 303 -1.38 12.58 6.52
C LEU A 303 -1.94 13.27 7.77
N GLU A 304 -2.90 14.18 7.57
CA GLU A 304 -3.51 14.98 8.64
C GLU A 304 -4.94 14.52 8.99
N ALA A 305 -5.33 13.31 8.55
CA ALA A 305 -6.63 12.73 8.85
C ALA A 305 -6.89 12.62 10.36
N TYR A 306 -5.82 12.38 11.13
CA TYR A 306 -5.85 12.28 12.60
C TYR A 306 -5.55 13.61 13.31
N VAL A 307 -5.28 14.68 12.57
CA VAL A 307 -5.05 16.01 13.12
C VAL A 307 -6.41 16.73 13.23
N PRO A 308 -6.71 17.42 14.35
CA PRO A 308 -7.93 18.24 14.47
C PRO A 308 -8.06 19.24 13.32
N LYS A 309 -9.27 19.45 12.80
CA LYS A 309 -9.54 20.21 11.56
C LYS A 309 -8.82 21.57 11.51
N GLN A 310 -8.84 22.30 12.61
CA GLN A 310 -8.24 23.64 12.75
C GLN A 310 -6.71 23.66 12.82
N LYS A 311 -6.05 22.50 13.01
CA LYS A 311 -4.58 22.36 13.04
C LYS A 311 -4.01 21.78 11.75
N ARG A 312 -4.86 21.48 10.76
CA ARG A 312 -4.45 20.92 9.47
C ARG A 312 -3.78 22.00 8.63
N VAL A 313 -2.61 21.70 8.08
CA VAL A 313 -1.86 22.60 7.20
C VAL A 313 -2.23 22.33 5.75
N HIS A 314 -2.35 21.06 5.36
CA HIS A 314 -2.55 20.65 3.96
C HIS A 314 -3.93 20.07 3.67
N GLY A 315 -4.64 19.61 4.69
CA GLY A 315 -6.00 19.07 4.55
C GLY A 315 -6.14 17.63 5.05
N TYR A 316 -7.38 17.13 5.07
CA TYR A 316 -7.71 15.86 5.71
C TYR A 316 -6.99 14.66 5.07
N PHE A 317 -6.92 14.65 3.74
CA PHE A 317 -6.41 13.54 2.93
C PHE A 317 -5.60 14.08 1.75
N ALA A 318 -4.69 15.01 2.02
CA ALA A 318 -3.84 15.59 0.99
C ALA A 318 -3.13 14.50 0.17
N MET A 319 -3.31 14.53 -1.14
CA MET A 319 -2.72 13.61 -2.11
C MET A 319 -1.59 14.33 -2.86
N PRO A 320 -0.34 13.82 -2.82
CA PRO A 320 0.76 14.36 -3.62
C PRO A 320 0.48 14.29 -5.13
N VAL A 321 0.93 15.30 -5.87
CA VAL A 321 0.84 15.35 -7.34
C VAL A 321 2.18 14.90 -7.92
N LEU A 322 2.21 13.71 -8.52
CA LEU A 322 3.39 13.23 -9.25
C LEU A 322 3.34 13.74 -10.69
N SER A 323 4.43 14.33 -11.19
CA SER A 323 4.60 14.63 -12.60
C SER A 323 6.07 14.81 -12.97
N GLY A 324 6.46 14.37 -14.16
CA GLY A 324 7.85 14.48 -14.63
C GLY A 324 8.87 13.79 -13.71
N GLY A 325 8.42 12.79 -12.94
CA GLY A 325 9.24 12.11 -11.94
C GLY A 325 9.51 12.91 -10.68
N ARG A 326 8.73 13.96 -10.38
CA ARG A 326 8.81 14.77 -9.16
C ARG A 326 7.45 14.90 -8.49
N LEU A 327 7.43 15.13 -7.18
CA LEU A 327 6.23 15.54 -6.46
C LEU A 327 6.17 17.07 -6.53
N VAL A 328 5.24 17.61 -7.33
CA VAL A 328 5.19 19.03 -7.71
C VAL A 328 4.17 19.85 -6.92
N GLY A 329 3.54 19.22 -5.93
CA GLY A 329 2.48 19.80 -5.14
C GLY A 329 1.61 18.74 -4.46
N ARG A 330 0.47 19.17 -3.94
CA ARG A 330 -0.53 18.33 -3.28
C ARG A 330 -1.92 18.94 -3.40
N VAL A 331 -2.93 18.10 -3.34
CA VAL A 331 -4.34 18.51 -3.29
C VAL A 331 -5.06 17.75 -2.18
N ASP A 332 -5.90 18.41 -1.38
CA ASP A 332 -6.89 17.78 -0.51
C ASP A 332 -8.21 17.67 -1.29
N PRO A 333 -8.54 16.48 -1.84
CA PRO A 333 -9.70 16.35 -2.68
C PRO A 333 -10.95 16.09 -1.84
N ALA A 334 -12.11 16.21 -2.48
CA ALA A 334 -13.39 15.72 -2.02
C ALA A 334 -14.28 15.51 -3.24
N ARG A 335 -15.44 14.89 -3.02
CA ARG A 335 -16.48 14.73 -4.03
C ARG A 335 -17.78 15.33 -3.55
N GLU A 336 -18.40 16.14 -4.40
CA GLU A 336 -19.72 16.74 -4.19
C GLU A 336 -20.57 16.46 -5.43
N GLY A 337 -21.47 15.46 -5.34
CA GLY A 337 -22.25 15.00 -6.50
C GLY A 337 -21.35 14.52 -7.64
N ARG A 338 -21.40 15.22 -8.78
CA ARG A 338 -20.58 14.98 -9.98
C ARG A 338 -19.36 15.92 -10.08
N THR A 339 -19.02 16.63 -9.01
CA THR A 339 -17.87 17.53 -8.98
C THR A 339 -16.76 16.99 -8.08
N LEU A 340 -15.54 16.92 -8.59
CA LEU A 340 -14.33 16.75 -7.78
C LEU A 340 -13.94 18.12 -7.23
N VAL A 341 -13.93 18.26 -5.91
CA VAL A 341 -13.61 19.50 -5.22
C VAL A 341 -12.19 19.42 -4.67
N ALA A 342 -11.28 20.21 -5.21
CA ALA A 342 -9.96 20.44 -4.64
C ALA A 342 -10.09 21.49 -3.50
N LYS A 343 -10.35 21.01 -2.28
CA LYS A 343 -10.60 21.85 -1.09
C LYS A 343 -9.39 22.70 -0.71
N GLN A 344 -8.21 22.17 -0.98
CA GLN A 344 -6.95 22.87 -0.79
C GLN A 344 -5.92 22.36 -1.79
N VAL A 345 -5.25 23.28 -2.47
CA VAL A 345 -4.17 23.00 -3.41
C VAL A 345 -2.93 23.73 -2.92
N ALA A 346 -1.79 23.03 -2.95
CA ALA A 346 -0.49 23.65 -2.80
C ALA A 346 0.46 23.20 -3.92
N LEU A 347 1.10 24.14 -4.61
CA LEU A 347 1.94 23.90 -5.79
C LEU A 347 3.30 24.58 -5.67
N ASP A 348 4.34 23.92 -6.19
CA ASP A 348 5.71 24.48 -6.20
C ASP A 348 5.83 25.74 -7.07
N GLY A 349 4.95 25.90 -8.07
CA GLY A 349 4.90 27.07 -8.93
C GLY A 349 4.13 26.86 -10.24
N PRO A 350 4.17 27.84 -11.17
CA PRO A 350 3.33 27.84 -12.38
C PRO A 350 3.58 26.65 -13.31
N ARG A 351 4.80 26.10 -13.32
CA ARG A 351 5.14 24.90 -14.12
C ARG A 351 4.38 23.64 -13.69
N ALA A 352 3.84 23.60 -12.47
CA ALA A 352 3.07 22.48 -11.95
C ALA A 352 1.58 22.53 -12.35
N VAL A 353 1.07 23.68 -12.81
CA VAL A 353 -0.35 23.90 -13.07
C VAL A 353 -0.90 22.93 -14.15
N PRO A 354 -0.28 22.75 -15.32
CA PRO A 354 -0.79 21.80 -16.32
C PRO A 354 -0.72 20.34 -15.86
N ALA A 355 0.19 20.03 -14.94
CA ALA A 355 0.28 18.69 -14.35
C ALA A 355 -0.87 18.44 -13.37
N LEU A 356 -1.16 19.42 -12.50
CA LEU A 356 -2.28 19.35 -11.58
C LEU A 356 -3.61 19.25 -12.32
N ALA A 357 -3.86 20.12 -13.31
CA ALA A 357 -5.11 20.10 -14.07
C ALA A 357 -5.38 18.72 -14.70
N ARG A 358 -4.37 18.16 -15.39
CA ARG A 358 -4.45 16.81 -15.96
C ARG A 358 -4.72 15.73 -14.91
N ALA A 359 -4.05 15.79 -13.75
CA ALA A 359 -4.24 14.81 -12.68
C ALA A 359 -5.65 14.92 -12.05
N LEU A 360 -6.17 16.14 -11.87
CA LEU A 360 -7.51 16.38 -11.34
C LEU A 360 -8.60 15.92 -12.30
N VAL A 361 -8.49 16.23 -13.59
CA VAL A 361 -9.46 15.79 -14.60
C VAL A 361 -9.46 14.28 -14.75
N GLU A 362 -8.28 13.65 -14.78
CA GLU A 362 -8.21 12.19 -14.83
C GLU A 362 -8.82 11.55 -13.58
N ALA A 363 -8.54 12.09 -12.39
CA ALA A 363 -9.12 11.60 -11.15
C ALA A 363 -10.64 11.81 -11.11
N ALA A 364 -11.13 12.96 -11.59
CA ALA A 364 -12.55 13.28 -11.68
C ALA A 364 -13.27 12.28 -12.58
N GLY A 365 -12.76 12.07 -13.80
CA GLY A 365 -13.34 11.08 -14.73
C GLY A 365 -13.34 9.67 -14.15
N TRP A 366 -12.27 9.27 -13.44
CA TRP A 366 -12.20 7.95 -12.82
C TRP A 366 -13.21 7.72 -11.69
N VAL A 367 -13.64 8.77 -10.99
CA VAL A 367 -14.67 8.70 -9.95
C VAL A 367 -16.05 9.18 -10.40
N ASP A 368 -16.31 9.18 -11.72
CA ASP A 368 -17.58 9.58 -12.32
C ASP A 368 -18.00 11.04 -12.03
N CYS A 369 -17.02 11.93 -11.88
CA CYS A 369 -17.21 13.37 -11.83
C CYS A 369 -17.03 13.98 -13.24
N THR A 370 -17.87 14.96 -13.57
CA THR A 370 -17.84 15.74 -14.82
C THR A 370 -17.16 17.09 -14.67
N ASP A 371 -17.00 17.55 -13.43
CA ASP A 371 -16.54 18.89 -13.15
C ASP A 371 -15.42 18.86 -12.11
N VAL A 372 -14.53 19.84 -12.17
CA VAL A 372 -13.48 20.08 -11.17
C VAL A 372 -13.64 21.49 -10.64
N ARG A 373 -13.73 21.61 -9.31
CA ARG A 373 -13.82 22.90 -8.61
C ARG A 373 -12.67 23.05 -7.65
N VAL A 374 -12.05 24.23 -7.63
CA VAL A 374 -10.91 24.53 -6.74
C VAL A 374 -11.33 25.60 -5.74
N GLU A 375 -11.28 25.28 -4.45
CA GLU A 375 -11.70 26.20 -3.39
C GLU A 375 -10.55 27.10 -2.95
N ARG A 376 -9.49 26.49 -2.41
CA ARG A 376 -8.34 27.20 -1.86
C ARG A 376 -7.07 26.84 -2.59
N LEU A 377 -6.30 27.86 -2.94
CA LEU A 377 -4.91 27.76 -3.39
C LEU A 377 -4.02 28.41 -2.33
N ASP A 378 -2.85 27.83 -2.09
CA ASP A 378 -1.80 28.48 -1.30
C ASP A 378 -1.25 29.75 -1.96
N ARG A 379 -1.28 29.77 -3.30
CA ARG A 379 -0.77 30.84 -4.17
C ARG A 379 -1.85 31.32 -5.12
N GLU A 380 -2.54 32.37 -4.73
CA GLU A 380 -3.72 32.88 -5.44
C GLU A 380 -3.41 33.30 -6.89
N GLU A 381 -2.17 33.71 -7.18
CA GLU A 381 -1.71 34.06 -8.53
C GLU A 381 -1.75 32.88 -9.52
N LEU A 382 -1.87 31.63 -9.04
CA LEU A 382 -1.99 30.44 -9.88
C LEU A 382 -3.43 30.09 -10.23
N ARG A 383 -4.44 30.80 -9.68
CA ARG A 383 -5.86 30.46 -9.90
C ARG A 383 -6.28 30.59 -11.35
N GLU A 384 -6.04 31.74 -11.98
CA GLU A 384 -6.44 31.98 -13.36
C GLU A 384 -5.78 30.98 -14.33
N PRO A 385 -4.45 30.75 -14.29
CA PRO A 385 -3.81 29.70 -15.08
C PRO A 385 -4.41 28.31 -14.84
N LEU A 386 -4.71 27.96 -13.58
CA LEU A 386 -5.29 26.66 -13.25
C LEU A 386 -6.73 26.52 -13.78
N THR A 387 -7.55 27.56 -13.68
CA THR A 387 -8.91 27.57 -14.23
C THR A 387 -8.87 27.41 -15.76
N ALA A 388 -7.95 28.10 -16.44
CA ALA A 388 -7.78 27.96 -17.89
C ALA A 388 -7.37 26.53 -18.29
N GLU A 389 -6.39 25.94 -17.60
CA GLU A 389 -5.94 24.57 -17.85
C GLU A 389 -7.02 23.53 -17.54
N LEU A 390 -7.82 23.73 -16.49
CA LEU A 390 -8.95 22.86 -16.16
C LEU A 390 -10.05 22.93 -17.22
N ALA A 391 -10.40 24.14 -17.68
CA ALA A 391 -11.38 24.32 -18.75
C ALA A 391 -10.90 23.67 -20.06
N HIS A 392 -9.61 23.80 -20.38
CA HIS A 392 -9.02 23.16 -21.56
C HIS A 392 -9.00 21.63 -21.45
N ALA A 393 -8.71 21.08 -20.27
CA ALA A 393 -8.63 19.64 -20.07
C ALA A 393 -10.01 18.95 -19.94
N LEU A 394 -11.06 19.70 -19.60
CA LEU A 394 -12.45 19.21 -19.51
C LEU A 394 -13.22 19.29 -20.83
N ALA A 395 -12.78 20.17 -21.74
CA ALA A 395 -13.28 20.26 -23.11
C ALA A 395 -12.83 19.06 -23.96
#